data_AF-A0A128F9W2-F1
#
_entry.id   AF-A0A128F9W2-F1
#
_cell.length_a   1.000
_cell.length_b   1.000
_cell.length_c   1.000
_cell.angle_alpha   90.00
_cell.angle_beta   90.00
_cell.angle_gamma   90.00
#
_symmetry.space_group_name_H-M   'P 1'
#
loop_
_entity.id
_entity.type
_entity.pdbx_description
1 polymer ?
#
loop_
_entity_poly.entity_id
_entity_poly.type
_entity_poly.pdbx_seq_one_letter_code
_entity_poly.pdbx_strand_id
1 'polypeptide(L)'
;MVGFMARLTAKVPPFEYVGGKELVDKLKEIYDVHTDQQLADWTGVPAPTIGTWKKRNLTPWELIIRTCIAKSVNLEYLALGKGEVFQNDSDKSLNEVLTAKRLEGGKIVDLVALSIDKSLLSGNLDRSNCMVVVENASTYFVKTSDTNPTSGRYLIDVDGSYSINQVQRLPGKKLAVDFNGSTLSVNEEDIKVVGRVEISMVRE
;
A
#
# COMPACT_ATOMS: atom_id res chain seq x y z
N MET A 1 7.42 59.60 27.03
CA MET A 1 8.10 58.29 27.17
C MET A 1 7.09 57.23 26.78
N VAL A 2 7.17 56.75 25.55
CA VAL A 2 6.19 55.79 24.99
C VAL A 2 6.52 54.42 25.58
N GLY A 3 5.57 53.84 26.31
CA GLY A 3 5.72 52.54 26.97
C GLY A 3 5.99 51.43 25.96
N PHE A 4 7.12 50.74 26.14
CA PHE A 4 7.46 49.52 25.42
C PHE A 4 6.41 48.44 25.77
N MET A 5 5.46 48.18 24.87
CA MET A 5 4.67 46.95 24.93
C MET A 5 5.62 45.79 24.63
N ALA A 6 5.95 44.98 25.65
CA ALA A 6 6.63 43.72 25.44
C ALA A 6 5.78 42.84 24.53
N ARG A 7 6.21 42.67 23.27
CA ARG A 7 5.55 41.75 22.35
C ARG A 7 5.70 40.34 22.93
N LEU A 8 4.57 39.67 23.18
CA LEU A 8 4.57 38.27 23.59
C LEU A 8 5.24 37.45 22.49
N THR A 9 6.36 36.80 22.80
CA THR A 9 7.04 35.90 21.87
C THR A 9 6.34 34.54 21.90
N ALA A 10 5.71 34.16 20.79
CA ALA A 10 5.10 32.84 20.67
C ALA A 10 6.20 31.76 20.62
N LYS A 11 6.04 30.69 21.42
CA LYS A 11 6.93 29.51 21.34
C LYS A 11 6.78 28.75 20.03
N VAL A 12 5.63 28.88 19.39
CA VAL A 12 5.33 28.37 18.05
C VAL A 12 4.83 29.56 17.23
N PRO A 13 5.67 30.20 16.41
CA PRO A 13 5.23 31.30 15.56
C PRO A 13 4.29 30.78 14.47
N PRO A 14 3.40 31.63 13.92
CA PRO A 14 2.59 31.27 12.76
C PRO A 14 3.50 30.98 11.57
N PHE A 15 3.10 30.02 10.74
CA PHE A 15 3.75 29.80 9.45
C PHE A 15 3.34 30.88 8.45
N GLU A 16 4.10 30.97 7.36
CA GLU A 16 3.67 31.68 6.16
C GLU A 16 2.73 30.77 5.38
N TYR A 17 1.45 31.16 5.33
CA TYR A 17 0.40 30.31 4.79
C TYR A 17 -0.04 30.76 3.41
N VAL A 18 -0.44 29.79 2.60
CA VAL A 18 -1.05 30.04 1.29
C VAL A 18 -2.45 30.60 1.48
N GLY A 19 -2.78 31.64 0.72
CA GLY A 19 -4.05 32.33 0.80
C GLY A 19 -4.51 32.84 -0.56
N GLY A 20 -5.70 33.44 -0.59
CA GLY A 20 -6.18 34.17 -1.74
C GLY A 20 -6.28 33.34 -3.01
N LYS A 21 -5.75 33.88 -4.11
CA LYS A 21 -5.86 33.28 -5.44
C LYS A 21 -5.15 31.93 -5.51
N GLU A 22 -3.94 31.82 -4.96
CA GLU A 22 -3.16 30.58 -5.00
C GLU A 22 -3.91 29.44 -4.29
N LEU A 23 -4.47 29.70 -3.11
CA LEU A 23 -5.24 28.69 -2.39
C LEU A 23 -6.50 28.27 -3.16
N VAL A 24 -7.20 29.23 -3.77
CA VAL A 24 -8.41 28.93 -4.55
C VAL A 24 -8.06 28.11 -5.79
N ASP A 25 -6.95 28.39 -6.45
CA ASP A 25 -6.51 27.63 -7.63
C ASP A 25 -6.13 26.19 -7.22
N LYS A 26 -5.43 25.98 -6.09
CA LYS A 26 -5.19 24.62 -5.54
C LYS A 26 -6.46 23.87 -5.19
N LEU A 27 -7.43 24.55 -4.57
CA LEU A 27 -8.72 23.94 -4.26
C LEU A 27 -9.45 23.51 -5.55
N LYS A 28 -9.40 24.33 -6.59
CA LYS A 28 -9.97 23.98 -7.90
C LYS A 28 -9.32 22.76 -8.53
N GLU A 29 -7.99 22.65 -8.44
CA GLU A 29 -7.26 21.46 -8.88
C GLU A 29 -7.68 20.20 -8.11
N ILE A 30 -7.81 20.29 -6.77
CA ILE A 30 -8.22 19.16 -5.92
C ILE A 30 -9.64 18.68 -6.22
N TYR A 31 -10.56 19.62 -6.50
CA TYR A 31 -11.95 19.28 -6.82
C TYR A 31 -12.19 19.03 -8.32
N ASP A 32 -11.15 19.13 -9.15
CA ASP A 32 -11.20 19.02 -10.62
C ASP A 32 -12.26 19.94 -11.25
N VAL A 33 -12.17 21.23 -10.94
CA VAL A 33 -13.09 22.27 -11.42
C VAL A 33 -12.34 23.48 -11.96
N HIS A 34 -12.97 24.27 -12.82
CA HIS A 34 -12.31 25.41 -13.46
C HIS A 34 -12.86 26.77 -13.00
N THR A 35 -14.11 26.80 -12.53
CA THR A 35 -14.80 28.05 -12.15
C THR A 35 -15.00 28.16 -10.64
N ASP A 36 -15.08 29.41 -10.15
CA ASP A 36 -15.41 29.64 -8.73
C ASP A 36 -16.82 29.13 -8.39
N GLN A 37 -17.73 29.13 -9.36
CA GLN A 37 -19.09 28.63 -9.17
C GLN A 37 -19.10 27.11 -8.95
N GLN A 38 -18.35 26.35 -9.75
CA GLN A 38 -18.24 24.91 -9.54
C GLN A 38 -17.58 24.59 -8.19
N LEU A 39 -16.58 25.37 -7.76
CA LEU A 39 -16.00 25.21 -6.43
C LEU A 39 -17.01 25.55 -5.33
N ALA A 40 -17.88 26.55 -5.55
CA ALA A 40 -18.99 26.86 -4.64
C ALA A 40 -19.97 25.69 -4.52
N ASP A 41 -20.29 25.03 -5.62
CA ASP A 41 -21.21 23.89 -5.65
C ASP A 41 -20.65 22.70 -4.83
N TRP A 42 -19.34 22.46 -4.88
CA TRP A 42 -18.67 21.43 -4.07
C TRP A 42 -18.55 21.78 -2.58
N THR A 43 -18.24 23.03 -2.28
CA THR A 43 -17.85 23.44 -0.92
C THR A 43 -19.00 24.06 -0.12
N GLY A 44 -20.13 24.35 -0.77
CA GLY A 44 -21.23 25.11 -0.17
C GLY A 44 -20.88 26.57 0.15
N VAL A 45 -19.72 27.08 -0.31
CA VAL A 45 -19.29 28.45 -0.07
C VAL A 45 -19.70 29.31 -1.27
N PRO A 46 -20.45 30.42 -1.08
CA PRO A 46 -20.86 31.26 -2.18
C PRO A 46 -19.68 31.78 -3.02
N ALA A 47 -19.79 31.72 -4.35
CA ALA A 47 -18.75 32.23 -5.27
C ALA A 47 -18.31 33.68 -4.99
N PRO A 48 -19.19 34.63 -4.56
CA PRO A 48 -18.75 35.95 -4.13
C PRO A 48 -17.77 35.91 -2.94
N THR A 49 -17.98 35.01 -1.98
CA THR A 49 -17.09 34.81 -0.82
C THR A 49 -15.73 34.30 -1.27
N ILE A 50 -15.69 33.34 -2.20
CA ILE A 50 -14.45 32.86 -2.84
C ILE A 50 -13.74 34.02 -3.54
N GLY A 51 -14.48 34.87 -4.25
CA GLY A 51 -13.97 36.10 -4.86
C GLY A 51 -13.35 37.07 -3.83
N THR A 52 -13.97 37.22 -2.66
CA THR A 52 -13.41 38.02 -1.56
C THR A 52 -12.11 37.43 -1.03
N TRP A 53 -12.00 36.10 -0.90
CA TRP A 53 -10.76 35.46 -0.48
C TRP A 53 -9.61 35.79 -1.41
N LYS A 54 -9.82 35.64 -2.73
CA LYS A 54 -8.82 35.98 -3.76
C LYS A 54 -8.37 37.44 -3.67
N LYS A 55 -9.31 38.38 -3.50
CA LYS A 55 -9.02 39.82 -3.43
C LYS A 55 -8.29 40.24 -2.15
N ARG A 56 -8.57 39.58 -1.02
CA ARG A 56 -8.05 39.97 0.31
C ARG A 56 -6.94 39.07 0.83
N ASN A 57 -6.45 38.15 -0.01
CA ASN A 57 -5.46 37.15 0.35
C ASN A 57 -5.83 36.35 1.63
N LEU A 58 -7.10 35.92 1.72
CA LEU A 58 -7.60 35.22 2.91
C LEU A 58 -7.37 33.71 2.82
N THR A 59 -7.18 33.09 3.99
CA THR A 59 -6.98 31.65 4.14
C THR A 59 -8.14 31.05 4.96
N PRO A 60 -9.17 30.46 4.31
CA PRO A 60 -10.27 29.79 4.99
C PRO A 60 -9.82 28.45 5.62
N TRP A 61 -9.40 28.50 6.89
CA TRP A 61 -8.88 27.35 7.64
C TRP A 61 -9.80 26.14 7.69
N GLU A 62 -11.09 26.36 7.94
CA GLU A 62 -12.07 25.28 7.98
C GLU A 62 -12.17 24.56 6.63
N LEU A 63 -12.13 25.30 5.52
CA LEU A 63 -12.19 24.72 4.18
C LEU A 63 -10.94 23.88 3.87
N ILE A 64 -9.77 24.34 4.30
CA ILE A 64 -8.52 23.56 4.21
C ILE A 64 -8.68 22.25 4.97
N ILE A 65 -9.09 22.30 6.24
CA ILE A 65 -9.23 21.12 7.10
C ILE A 65 -10.21 20.11 6.51
N ARG A 66 -11.43 20.54 6.13
CA ARG A 66 -12.41 19.59 5.57
C ARG A 66 -11.99 19.02 4.22
N THR A 67 -11.27 19.79 3.40
CA THR A 67 -10.78 19.31 2.11
C THR A 67 -9.69 18.25 2.32
N CYS A 68 -8.76 18.48 3.26
CA CYS A 68 -7.77 17.48 3.65
C CYS A 68 -8.43 16.19 4.13
N ILE A 69 -9.48 16.27 4.96
CA ILE A 69 -10.20 15.08 5.46
C ILE A 69 -10.98 14.39 4.33
N ALA A 70 -11.72 15.14 3.51
CA ALA A 70 -12.63 14.58 2.51
C ALA A 70 -11.90 14.01 1.27
N LYS A 71 -10.72 14.53 0.95
CA LYS A 71 -9.96 14.17 -0.27
C LYS A 71 -8.60 13.54 0.04
N SER A 72 -8.29 13.29 1.32
CA SER A 72 -6.99 12.77 1.77
C SER A 72 -5.80 13.60 1.26
N VAL A 73 -5.98 14.92 1.18
CA VAL A 73 -4.97 15.88 0.70
C VAL A 73 -4.01 16.22 1.84
N ASN A 74 -2.72 16.31 1.51
CA ASN A 74 -1.68 16.73 2.43
C ASN A 74 -1.92 18.16 2.94
N LEU A 75 -2.01 18.31 4.27
CA LEU A 75 -2.21 19.61 4.91
C LEU A 75 -1.08 20.59 4.59
N GLU A 76 0.18 20.15 4.52
CA GLU A 76 1.30 21.04 4.21
C GLU A 76 1.25 21.56 2.77
N TYR A 77 0.77 20.75 1.83
CA TYR A 77 0.59 21.18 0.44
C TYR A 77 -0.47 22.28 0.35
N LEU A 78 -1.62 22.05 0.99
CA LEU A 78 -2.74 22.97 0.88
C LEU A 78 -2.55 24.24 1.74
N ALA A 79 -1.99 24.12 2.94
CA ALA A 79 -1.82 25.23 3.88
C ALA A 79 -0.52 26.01 3.67
N LEU A 80 0.57 25.35 3.27
CA LEU A 80 1.92 25.94 3.18
C LEU A 80 2.49 25.95 1.76
N GLY A 81 1.84 25.26 0.81
CA GLY A 81 2.36 25.10 -0.55
C GLY A 81 3.61 24.24 -0.63
N LYS A 82 3.81 23.35 0.35
CA LYS A 82 5.00 22.49 0.45
C LYS A 82 4.61 21.02 0.34
N GLY A 83 5.50 20.22 -0.25
CA GLY A 83 5.25 18.80 -0.45
C GLY A 83 4.26 18.54 -1.58
N GLU A 84 3.77 17.30 -1.66
CA GLU A 84 2.88 16.86 -2.73
C GLU A 84 1.41 16.91 -2.31
N VAL A 85 0.51 16.98 -3.31
CA VAL A 85 -0.94 17.14 -3.14
C VAL A 85 -1.51 16.09 -2.20
N PHE A 86 -1.10 14.84 -2.39
CA PHE A 86 -1.42 13.74 -1.51
C PHE A 86 -0.19 13.48 -0.63
N GLN A 87 -0.41 12.97 0.59
CA GLN A 87 0.71 12.51 1.39
C GLN A 87 1.40 11.39 0.62
N ASN A 88 2.61 11.67 0.15
CA ASN A 88 3.48 10.63 -0.32
C ASN A 88 3.93 9.82 0.89
N ASP A 89 3.31 8.66 1.08
CA ASP A 89 4.09 7.47 1.44
C ASP A 89 5.02 7.22 0.25
N SER A 90 6.12 7.94 0.21
CA SER A 90 7.08 7.95 -0.88
C SER A 90 7.78 6.58 -0.96
N ASP A 91 7.13 5.60 -1.60
CA ASP A 91 7.69 4.84 -2.73
C ASP A 91 6.74 3.76 -3.29
N LYS A 92 6.51 3.85 -4.61
CA LYS A 92 6.02 2.80 -5.54
C LYS A 92 4.52 2.45 -5.43
N SER A 93 3.78 2.66 -6.53
CA SER A 93 2.55 1.95 -6.94
C SER A 93 1.74 1.25 -5.84
N LEU A 94 0.48 1.66 -5.63
CA LEU A 94 -0.47 0.97 -4.73
C LEU A 94 -0.57 -0.54 -4.99
N ASN A 95 -0.26 -0.95 -6.23
CA ASN A 95 -0.18 -2.35 -6.60
C ASN A 95 1.27 -2.82 -6.77
N GLU A 96 1.54 -4.06 -6.38
CA GLU A 96 2.72 -4.80 -6.77
C GLU A 96 2.39 -5.72 -7.96
N VAL A 97 3.35 -5.91 -8.86
CA VAL A 97 3.20 -6.83 -10.00
C VAL A 97 4.07 -8.06 -9.75
N LEU A 98 3.43 -9.18 -9.48
CA LEU A 98 4.08 -10.42 -9.05
C LEU A 98 4.08 -11.46 -10.18
N THR A 99 5.16 -12.22 -10.29
CA THR A 99 5.21 -13.38 -11.20
C THR A 99 4.17 -14.40 -10.77
N ALA A 100 3.35 -14.84 -11.71
CA ALA A 100 2.30 -15.82 -11.45
C ALA A 100 2.55 -17.11 -12.24
N LYS A 101 2.22 -18.22 -11.61
CA LYS A 101 2.34 -19.57 -12.16
C LYS A 101 1.11 -20.40 -11.83
N ARG A 102 0.80 -21.37 -12.69
CA ARG A 102 -0.21 -22.40 -12.45
C ARG A 102 0.47 -23.69 -12.04
N LEU A 103 0.00 -24.30 -10.96
CA LEU A 103 0.36 -25.65 -10.57
C LEU A 103 -0.75 -26.61 -11.05
N GLU A 104 -0.39 -27.54 -11.94
CA GLU A 104 -1.33 -28.51 -12.50
C GLU A 104 -0.61 -29.84 -12.78
N GLY A 105 -1.13 -30.93 -12.21
CA GLY A 105 -0.54 -32.27 -12.39
C GLY A 105 0.92 -32.38 -11.98
N GLY A 106 1.33 -31.69 -10.90
CA GLY A 106 2.72 -31.64 -10.43
C GLY A 106 3.65 -30.76 -11.26
N LYS A 107 3.13 -30.05 -12.27
CA LYS A 107 3.94 -29.16 -13.12
C LYS A 107 3.58 -27.71 -12.92
N ILE A 108 4.57 -26.85 -13.10
CA ILE A 108 4.43 -25.40 -13.02
C ILE A 108 4.46 -24.79 -14.42
N VAL A 109 3.45 -23.99 -14.74
CA VAL A 109 3.32 -23.27 -16.02
C VAL A 109 3.26 -21.77 -15.75
N ASP A 110 3.98 -20.97 -16.54
CA ASP A 110 3.95 -19.52 -16.40
C ASP A 110 2.58 -18.93 -16.78
N LEU A 111 2.12 -17.97 -15.99
CA LEU A 111 0.93 -17.17 -16.25
C LEU A 111 1.32 -15.71 -16.48
N VAL A 112 0.33 -14.92 -16.92
CA VAL A 112 0.44 -13.46 -16.90
C VAL A 112 0.64 -13.01 -15.46
N ALA A 113 1.59 -12.09 -15.25
CA ALA A 113 1.89 -11.53 -13.94
C ALA A 113 0.62 -10.95 -13.28
N LEU A 114 0.48 -11.18 -11.97
CA LEU A 114 -0.66 -10.70 -11.19
C LEU A 114 -0.36 -9.33 -10.61
N SER A 115 -1.23 -8.36 -10.86
CA SER A 115 -1.22 -7.09 -10.15
C SER A 115 -2.10 -7.21 -8.90
N ILE A 116 -1.55 -6.88 -7.73
CA ILE A 116 -2.26 -6.96 -6.45
C ILE A 116 -1.96 -5.73 -5.60
N ASP A 117 -2.95 -5.29 -4.83
CA ASP A 117 -2.77 -4.21 -3.86
C ASP A 117 -1.71 -4.61 -2.81
N LYS A 118 -0.75 -3.73 -2.57
CA LYS A 118 0.32 -3.94 -1.60
C LYS A 118 -0.18 -4.13 -0.18
N SER A 119 -1.33 -3.57 0.18
CA SER A 119 -1.96 -3.78 1.48
C SER A 119 -2.32 -5.24 1.76
N LEU A 120 -2.51 -6.04 0.70
CA LEU A 120 -2.73 -7.48 0.81
C LEU A 120 -1.42 -8.25 1.02
N LEU A 121 -0.25 -7.62 0.83
CA LEU A 121 1.05 -8.24 1.06
C LEU A 121 1.52 -7.95 2.49
N SER A 122 1.53 -8.97 3.34
CA SER A 122 2.12 -8.91 4.70
C SER A 122 3.49 -9.59 4.76
N GLY A 123 4.24 -9.41 5.84
CA GLY A 123 5.43 -10.25 6.14
C GLY A 123 6.68 -9.97 5.29
N ASN A 124 6.87 -8.73 4.83
CA ASN A 124 7.97 -8.31 3.94
C ASN A 124 7.97 -9.03 2.58
N LEU A 125 6.78 -9.28 2.03
CA LEU A 125 6.61 -9.76 0.66
C LEU A 125 6.69 -8.61 -0.35
N ASP A 126 7.45 -8.80 -1.41
CA ASP A 126 7.55 -7.88 -2.54
C ASP A 126 7.81 -8.65 -3.85
N ARG A 127 7.90 -7.93 -4.98
CA ARG A 127 8.15 -8.53 -6.29
C ARG A 127 9.45 -9.33 -6.40
N SER A 128 10.46 -9.01 -5.59
CA SER A 128 11.77 -9.68 -5.64
C SER A 128 11.75 -11.04 -4.95
N ASN A 129 10.84 -11.24 -3.98
CA ASN A 129 10.80 -12.44 -3.16
C ASN A 129 9.46 -13.17 -3.15
N CYS A 130 8.46 -12.70 -3.91
CA CYS A 130 7.12 -13.28 -3.94
C CYS A 130 6.78 -13.84 -5.32
N MET A 131 6.26 -15.07 -5.32
CA MET A 131 5.74 -15.77 -6.49
C MET A 131 4.32 -16.23 -6.20
N VAL A 132 3.40 -15.92 -7.11
CA VAL A 132 2.01 -16.35 -7.01
C VAL A 132 1.86 -17.72 -7.67
N VAL A 133 1.24 -18.66 -6.97
CA VAL A 133 0.93 -20.00 -7.48
C VAL A 133 -0.56 -20.23 -7.39
N VAL A 134 -1.19 -20.49 -8.54
CA VAL A 134 -2.61 -20.83 -8.65
C VAL A 134 -2.74 -22.34 -8.81
N GLU A 135 -3.53 -22.97 -7.94
CA GLU A 135 -3.85 -24.39 -7.99
C GLU A 135 -5.36 -24.55 -7.73
N ASN A 136 -6.09 -25.10 -8.70
CA ASN A 136 -7.55 -25.22 -8.64
C ASN A 136 -8.23 -23.86 -8.33
N ALA A 137 -9.00 -23.79 -7.24
CA ALA A 137 -9.67 -22.58 -6.76
C ALA A 137 -8.82 -21.74 -5.78
N SER A 138 -7.58 -22.17 -5.51
CA SER A 138 -6.69 -21.54 -4.54
C SER A 138 -5.58 -20.74 -5.21
N THR A 139 -5.25 -19.59 -4.61
CA THR A 139 -4.10 -18.76 -4.97
C THR A 139 -3.20 -18.63 -3.76
N TYR A 140 -1.92 -18.96 -3.93
CA TYR A 140 -0.90 -18.93 -2.89
C TYR A 140 0.17 -17.90 -3.20
N PHE A 141 0.58 -17.13 -2.20
CA PHE A 141 1.71 -16.20 -2.30
C PHE A 141 2.90 -16.84 -1.61
N VAL A 142 3.86 -17.26 -2.42
CA VAL A 142 5.03 -18.02 -2.00
C VAL A 142 6.22 -17.09 -1.87
N LYS A 143 6.74 -16.96 -0.64
CA LYS A 143 7.99 -16.27 -0.33
C LYS A 143 9.18 -17.14 -0.73
N THR A 144 9.78 -16.83 -1.87
CA THR A 144 10.87 -17.61 -2.48
C THR A 144 12.22 -17.42 -1.78
N SER A 145 12.36 -16.41 -0.92
CA SER A 145 13.55 -16.24 -0.08
C SER A 145 13.61 -17.24 1.08
N ASP A 146 12.45 -17.81 1.48
CA ASP A 146 12.32 -18.62 2.69
C ASP A 146 12.33 -20.11 2.33
N THR A 147 13.53 -20.63 2.05
CA THR A 147 13.75 -22.03 1.59
C THR A 147 14.21 -22.98 2.70
N ASN A 148 14.44 -22.49 3.92
CA ASN A 148 14.78 -23.34 5.06
C ASN A 148 13.50 -23.74 5.82
N PRO A 149 12.95 -24.96 5.60
CA PRO A 149 11.65 -25.33 6.16
C PRO A 149 11.72 -25.48 7.68
N THR A 150 10.76 -24.87 8.39
CA THR A 150 10.56 -25.03 9.83
C THR A 150 9.21 -25.70 10.10
N SER A 151 8.16 -24.96 10.43
CA SER A 151 6.80 -25.46 10.51
C SER A 151 5.89 -24.53 9.72
N GLY A 152 5.17 -25.08 8.74
CA GLY A 152 4.24 -24.31 7.93
C GLY A 152 4.02 -24.94 6.56
N ARG A 153 3.33 -24.18 5.70
CA ARG A 153 3.00 -24.61 4.34
C ARG A 153 4.06 -24.10 3.36
N TYR A 154 4.54 -24.96 2.48
CA TYR A 154 5.60 -24.67 1.53
C TYR A 154 5.25 -25.18 0.14
N LEU A 155 5.74 -24.48 -0.88
CA LEU A 155 5.87 -25.05 -2.22
C LEU A 155 7.17 -25.87 -2.24
N ILE A 156 7.04 -27.16 -2.56
CA ILE A 156 8.16 -28.10 -2.65
C ILE A 156 8.23 -28.71 -4.04
N ASP A 157 9.41 -29.20 -4.38
CA ASP A 157 9.76 -29.91 -5.61
C ASP A 157 10.40 -31.24 -5.22
N VAL A 158 9.75 -32.34 -5.63
CA VAL A 158 10.22 -33.71 -5.43
C VAL A 158 10.40 -34.32 -6.80
N ASP A 159 11.65 -34.52 -7.20
CA ASP A 159 12.04 -35.09 -8.50
C ASP A 159 11.36 -34.41 -9.73
N GLY A 160 11.15 -33.09 -9.67
CA GLY A 160 10.52 -32.30 -10.73
C GLY A 160 8.99 -32.23 -10.62
N SER A 161 8.40 -32.89 -9.61
CA SER A 161 6.97 -32.78 -9.29
C SER A 161 6.76 -31.77 -8.16
N TYR A 162 6.09 -30.67 -8.49
CA TYR A 162 5.77 -29.59 -7.56
C TYR A 162 4.48 -29.87 -6.79
N SER A 163 4.44 -29.49 -5.52
CA SER A 163 3.23 -29.54 -4.70
C SER A 163 3.30 -28.55 -3.54
N ILE A 164 2.14 -28.17 -3.00
CA ILE A 164 2.04 -27.32 -1.82
C ILE A 164 1.61 -28.16 -0.62
N ASN A 165 2.48 -28.29 0.38
CA ASN A 165 2.29 -29.21 1.50
C ASN A 165 2.59 -28.56 2.84
N GLN A 166 1.99 -29.10 3.91
CA GLN A 166 2.47 -28.81 5.27
C GLN A 166 3.78 -29.55 5.49
N VAL A 167 4.77 -28.83 5.98
CA VAL A 167 6.12 -29.33 6.26
C VAL A 167 6.48 -28.98 7.70
N GLN A 168 7.04 -29.96 8.40
CA GLN A 168 7.58 -29.79 9.74
C GLN A 168 9.00 -30.35 9.82
N ARG A 169 9.93 -29.58 10.37
CA ARG A 169 11.30 -30.06 10.62
C ARG A 169 11.34 -31.05 11.77
N LEU A 170 12.04 -32.15 11.54
CA LEU A 170 12.34 -33.18 12.53
C LEU A 170 13.86 -33.21 12.82
N PRO A 171 14.27 -33.72 13.99
CA PRO A 171 15.68 -34.00 14.27
C PRO A 171 16.31 -34.92 13.22
N GLY A 172 17.63 -34.81 13.05
CA GLY A 172 18.38 -35.68 12.14
C GLY A 172 18.25 -35.33 10.66
N LYS A 173 18.04 -34.04 10.32
CA LYS A 173 17.90 -33.53 8.94
C LYS A 173 16.74 -34.17 8.16
N LYS A 174 15.62 -34.37 8.85
CA LYS A 174 14.41 -34.92 8.26
C LYS A 174 13.28 -33.91 8.25
N LEU A 175 12.37 -34.08 7.32
CA LEU A 175 11.12 -33.34 7.24
C LEU A 175 9.96 -34.34 7.39
N ALA A 176 8.92 -33.94 8.09
CA ALA A 176 7.59 -34.53 7.99
C ALA A 176 6.81 -33.73 6.96
N VAL A 177 6.34 -34.38 5.91
CA VAL A 177 5.56 -33.76 4.83
C VAL A 177 4.19 -34.41 4.75
N ASP A 178 3.15 -33.60 4.82
CA ASP A 178 1.76 -34.05 4.67
C ASP A 178 1.36 -34.08 3.19
N PHE A 179 1.17 -35.29 2.66
CA PHE A 179 0.60 -35.55 1.34
C PHE A 179 -0.87 -35.95 1.49
N ASN A 180 -1.77 -34.97 1.37
CA ASN A 180 -3.22 -35.17 1.39
C ASN A 180 -3.72 -36.01 2.58
N GLY A 181 -3.23 -35.72 3.79
CA GLY A 181 -3.61 -36.37 5.04
C GLY A 181 -2.69 -37.51 5.46
N SER A 182 -1.69 -37.86 4.64
CA SER A 182 -0.67 -38.87 4.98
C SER A 182 0.68 -38.20 5.20
N THR A 183 1.19 -38.26 6.43
CA THR A 183 2.50 -37.69 6.77
C THR A 183 3.61 -38.70 6.51
N LEU A 184 4.56 -38.33 5.64
CA LEU A 184 5.76 -39.10 5.37
C LEU A 184 6.99 -38.42 5.99
N SER A 185 7.90 -39.20 6.56
CA SER A 185 9.22 -38.72 6.95
C SER A 185 10.20 -38.92 5.80
N VAL A 186 10.81 -37.83 5.37
CA VAL A 186 11.74 -37.75 4.23
C VAL A 186 13.03 -37.07 4.68
N ASN A 187 14.15 -37.35 4.00
CA ASN A 187 15.37 -36.56 4.26
C ASN A 187 15.20 -35.19 3.63
N GLU A 188 15.75 -34.16 4.27
CA GLU A 188 15.72 -32.79 3.74
C GLU A 188 16.43 -32.67 2.39
N GLU A 189 17.40 -33.55 2.12
CA GLU A 189 18.20 -33.56 0.89
C GLU A 189 17.40 -34.10 -0.32
N ASP A 190 16.35 -34.88 -0.07
CA ASP A 190 15.50 -35.49 -1.10
C ASP A 190 14.38 -34.54 -1.59
N ILE A 191 14.22 -33.37 -0.95
CA ILE A 191 13.17 -32.41 -1.26
C ILE A 191 13.77 -31.02 -1.43
N LYS A 192 13.48 -30.41 -2.57
CA LYS A 192 13.80 -29.00 -2.78
C LYS A 192 12.65 -28.12 -2.31
N VAL A 193 12.89 -27.30 -1.30
CA VAL A 193 11.94 -26.28 -0.87
C VAL A 193 12.08 -25.04 -1.74
N VAL A 194 11.01 -24.69 -2.47
CA VAL A 194 10.99 -23.53 -3.38
C VAL A 194 10.70 -22.25 -2.62
N GLY A 195 9.84 -22.31 -1.60
CA GLY A 195 9.53 -21.17 -0.75
C GLY A 195 8.35 -21.44 0.19
N ARG A 196 8.18 -20.56 1.17
CA ARG A 196 7.10 -20.64 2.15
C ARG A 196 5.84 -19.97 1.66
N VAL A 197 4.68 -20.57 1.90
CA VAL A 197 3.38 -19.92 1.67
C VAL A 197 3.10 -18.96 2.82
N GLU A 198 2.98 -17.67 2.52
CA GLU A 198 2.64 -16.62 3.49
C GLU A 198 1.15 -16.25 3.45
N ILE A 199 0.53 -16.35 2.26
CA ILE A 199 -0.88 -16.00 2.06
C ILE A 199 -1.53 -17.06 1.18
N SER A 200 -2.76 -17.45 1.53
CA SER A 200 -3.63 -18.28 0.72
C SER A 200 -5.01 -17.65 0.57
N MET A 201 -5.49 -17.57 -0.66
CA MET A 201 -6.84 -17.11 -1.01
C MET A 201 -7.58 -18.26 -1.67
N VAL A 202 -8.82 -18.52 -1.24
CA VAL A 202 -9.68 -19.55 -1.81
C VAL A 202 -10.88 -18.87 -2.45
N ARG A 203 -11.20 -19.24 -3.68
CA ARG A 203 -12.43 -18.81 -4.37
C ARG A 203 -13.53 -19.82 -4.08
N GLU A 204 -14.67 -19.35 -3.61
CA GLU A 204 -15.90 -20.14 -3.46
C GLU A 204 -16.70 -20.21 -4.76
#